data_AF-A8G439-F1
#
_entry.id   AF-A8G439-F1
#
_cell.length_a   1.000
_cell.length_b   1.000
_cell.length_c   1.000
_cell.angle_alpha   90.00
_cell.angle_beta   90.00
_cell.angle_gamma   90.00
#
_symmetry.space_group_name_H-M   'P 1'
#
loop_
_entity.id
_entity.type
_entity.pdbx_description
1 polymer ?
#
loop_
_entity_poly.entity_id
_entity_poly.type
_entity_poly.pdbx_seq_one_letter_code
_entity_poly.pdbx_strand_id
1 'polypeptide(L)'
;MISLQKQLVIIGDSSVYGWGDNEGGGWCERLRKDWSKNQNGPVIYQLGVRGDGIEKVSSRWEKEWSSRGETRRNKPKAILLSVGLNDTATIGQKNGRHQMDIDGFEYGLERLINEMKSQTNVFVIGLTPVNESKMPFAGCLWYSNDFCNSYERRMEEVCLNQNVPFLTTFREMYSDKRSKNWITHDGIHLNSEGHFWIFQRLKSWEILTKWKES
;
A
#
# COMPACT_ATOMS: atom_id res chain seq x y z
N MET A 1 -16.76 -21.79 -22.73
CA MET A 1 -16.76 -20.34 -22.44
C MET A 1 -15.61 -20.08 -21.50
N ILE A 2 -14.69 -19.17 -21.85
CA ILE A 2 -13.67 -18.70 -20.91
C ILE A 2 -14.40 -17.79 -19.92
N SER A 3 -14.42 -18.13 -18.63
CA SER A 3 -14.99 -17.25 -17.63
C SER A 3 -14.05 -16.05 -17.44
N LEU A 4 -14.61 -14.85 -17.42
CA LEU A 4 -13.85 -13.63 -17.15
C LEU A 4 -13.26 -13.71 -15.75
N GLN A 5 -11.94 -13.54 -15.63
CA GLN A 5 -11.25 -13.60 -14.35
C GLN A 5 -11.59 -12.34 -13.54
N LYS A 6 -11.65 -12.46 -12.22
CA LYS A 6 -11.74 -11.28 -11.35
C LYS A 6 -10.43 -10.48 -11.42
N GLN A 7 -10.51 -9.16 -11.32
CA GLN A 7 -9.32 -8.30 -11.29
C GLN A 7 -9.19 -7.64 -9.91
N LEU A 8 -7.99 -7.72 -9.33
CA LEU A 8 -7.54 -6.92 -8.19
C LEU A 8 -6.62 -5.81 -8.70
N VAL A 9 -6.98 -4.56 -8.45
CA VAL A 9 -6.11 -3.41 -8.76
C VAL A 9 -5.41 -2.98 -7.49
N ILE A 10 -4.08 -3.02 -7.47
CA ILE A 10 -3.27 -2.57 -6.35
C ILE A 10 -2.81 -1.14 -6.63
N ILE A 11 -3.19 -0.18 -5.79
CA ILE A 11 -2.93 1.25 -5.99
C ILE A 11 -2.11 1.77 -4.82
N GLY A 12 -1.09 2.57 -5.13
CA GLY A 12 -0.28 3.18 -4.08
C GLY A 12 1.01 3.80 -4.59
N ASP A 13 2.04 3.75 -3.75
CA ASP A 13 3.27 4.50 -3.92
C ASP A 13 4.45 3.67 -4.47
N SER A 14 5.68 4.05 -4.12
CA SER A 14 6.90 3.33 -4.49
C SER A 14 6.98 1.91 -3.91
N SER A 15 6.32 1.63 -2.78
CA SER A 15 6.20 0.28 -2.24
C SER A 15 5.38 -0.60 -3.18
N VAL A 16 4.23 -0.09 -3.65
CA VAL A 16 3.43 -0.78 -4.68
C VAL A 16 4.21 -0.93 -5.96
N TYR A 17 5.03 0.05 -6.38
CA TYR A 17 5.89 -0.09 -7.56
C TYR A 17 6.94 -1.22 -7.42
N GLY A 18 7.30 -1.61 -6.19
CA GLY A 18 8.37 -2.57 -5.92
C GLY A 18 9.76 -1.92 -5.84
N TRP A 19 9.82 -0.60 -5.60
CA TRP A 19 11.09 0.11 -5.51
C TRP A 19 11.94 -0.45 -4.37
N GLY A 20 13.24 -0.63 -4.63
CA GLY A 20 14.22 -1.20 -3.71
C GLY A 20 14.39 -2.72 -3.83
N ASP A 21 13.49 -3.45 -4.50
CA ASP A 21 13.63 -4.89 -4.77
C ASP A 21 14.16 -5.15 -6.20
N ASN A 22 15.48 -5.25 -6.33
CA ASN A 22 16.15 -5.51 -7.61
C ASN A 22 16.12 -6.99 -8.03
N GLU A 23 15.57 -7.88 -7.22
CA GLU A 23 15.59 -9.34 -7.48
C GLU A 23 14.20 -9.90 -7.77
N GLY A 24 13.22 -9.54 -6.95
CA GLY A 24 11.85 -10.04 -6.99
C GLY A 24 10.84 -9.14 -7.68
N GLY A 25 11.18 -7.87 -7.92
CA GLY A 25 10.27 -6.86 -8.48
C GLY A 25 9.22 -6.34 -7.49
N GLY A 26 9.38 -6.61 -6.19
CA GLY A 26 8.49 -6.13 -5.13
C GLY A 26 7.39 -7.11 -4.72
N TRP A 27 6.70 -6.80 -3.62
CA TRP A 27 5.67 -7.67 -3.06
C TRP A 27 4.47 -7.88 -4.00
N CYS A 28 4.12 -6.87 -4.81
CA CYS A 28 3.06 -6.96 -5.81
C CYS A 28 3.37 -8.00 -6.88
N GLU A 29 4.60 -7.99 -7.41
CA GLU A 29 5.02 -8.95 -8.45
C GLU A 29 5.07 -10.38 -7.89
N ARG A 30 5.53 -10.54 -6.64
CA ARG A 30 5.49 -11.82 -5.93
C ARG A 30 4.07 -12.34 -5.77
N LEU A 31 3.13 -11.48 -5.38
CA LEU A 31 1.71 -11.82 -5.25
C LEU A 31 1.10 -12.22 -6.61
N ARG A 32 1.37 -11.43 -7.66
CA ARG A 32 0.92 -11.72 -9.03
C ARG A 32 1.43 -13.07 -9.51
N LYS A 33 2.73 -13.35 -9.34
CA LYS A 33 3.33 -14.65 -9.70
C LYS A 33 2.71 -15.80 -8.92
N ASP A 34 2.42 -15.62 -7.63
CA ASP A 34 1.81 -16.67 -6.81
C ASP A 34 0.38 -16.99 -7.26
N TRP A 35 -0.43 -15.97 -7.56
CA TRP A 35 -1.81 -16.16 -8.01
C TRP A 35 -1.91 -16.71 -9.44
N SER A 36 -0.97 -16.33 -10.32
CA SER A 36 -0.91 -16.81 -11.71
C SER A 36 -0.61 -18.31 -11.83
N LYS A 37 -0.17 -18.98 -10.75
CA LYS A 37 0.00 -20.44 -10.73
C LYS A 37 -1.33 -21.18 -10.87
N ASN A 38 -2.44 -20.54 -10.52
CA ASN A 38 -3.78 -21.04 -10.77
C ASN A 38 -4.33 -20.38 -12.05
N GLN A 39 -4.57 -21.18 -13.10
CA GLN A 39 -5.05 -20.68 -14.40
C GLN A 39 -6.40 -19.96 -14.33
N ASN A 40 -7.18 -20.16 -13.26
CA ASN A 40 -8.46 -19.47 -13.03
C ASN A 40 -8.39 -18.42 -11.91
N GLY A 41 -7.19 -18.10 -11.42
CA GLY A 41 -6.99 -17.12 -10.37
C GLY A 41 -7.30 -15.68 -10.82
N PRO A 42 -7.53 -14.75 -9.88
CA PRO A 42 -7.71 -13.34 -10.22
C PRO A 42 -6.46 -12.74 -10.89
N VAL A 43 -6.68 -11.82 -11.82
CA VAL A 43 -5.63 -10.98 -12.43
C VAL A 43 -5.27 -9.85 -11.47
N ILE A 44 -3.97 -9.56 -11.34
CA ILE A 44 -3.47 -8.43 -10.54
C ILE A 44 -2.93 -7.34 -11.47
N TYR A 45 -3.38 -6.11 -11.27
CA TYR A 45 -2.79 -4.91 -11.87
C TYR A 45 -2.10 -4.07 -10.79
N GLN A 46 -0.79 -3.88 -10.92
CA GLN A 46 0.04 -3.09 -10.01
C GLN A 46 0.15 -1.65 -10.53
N LEU A 47 -0.38 -0.67 -9.80
CA LEU A 47 -0.46 0.75 -10.17
C LEU A 47 0.22 1.65 -9.14
N GLY A 48 1.47 1.33 -8.85
CA GLY A 48 2.34 2.10 -7.94
C GLY A 48 3.02 3.28 -8.64
N VAL A 49 3.00 4.46 -8.02
CA VAL A 49 3.68 5.66 -8.52
C VAL A 49 4.58 6.23 -7.42
N ARG A 50 5.87 6.42 -7.72
CA ARG A 50 6.84 6.87 -6.71
C ARG A 50 6.49 8.25 -6.16
N GLY A 51 6.55 8.39 -4.84
CA GLY A 51 6.25 9.65 -4.16
C GLY A 51 4.76 10.00 -4.12
N ASP A 52 3.87 9.05 -4.39
CA ASP A 52 2.44 9.23 -4.17
C ASP A 52 2.12 9.28 -2.68
N GLY A 53 1.34 10.30 -2.31
CA GLY A 53 0.56 10.33 -1.09
C GLY A 53 -0.92 10.22 -1.40
N ILE A 54 -1.78 10.41 -0.40
CA ILE A 54 -3.23 10.20 -0.55
C ILE A 54 -3.85 11.14 -1.58
N GLU A 55 -3.37 12.39 -1.69
CA GLU A 55 -3.90 13.39 -2.61
C GLU A 55 -3.69 12.97 -4.08
N LYS A 56 -2.47 12.51 -4.39
CA LYS A 56 -2.13 12.04 -5.74
C LYS A 56 -2.90 10.78 -6.10
N VAL A 57 -3.01 9.82 -5.18
CA VAL A 57 -3.85 8.63 -5.39
C VAL A 57 -5.31 9.03 -5.63
N SER A 58 -5.86 9.93 -4.82
CA SER A 58 -7.24 10.43 -4.95
C SER A 58 -7.51 11.01 -6.35
N SER A 59 -6.53 11.70 -6.94
CA SER A 59 -6.68 12.31 -8.27
C SER A 59 -6.72 11.31 -9.43
N ARG A 60 -6.21 10.08 -9.27
CA ARG A 60 -6.00 9.14 -10.38
C ARG A 60 -6.72 7.80 -10.25
N TRP A 61 -7.05 7.39 -9.02
CA TRP A 61 -7.43 6.00 -8.75
C TRP A 61 -8.63 5.55 -9.60
N GLU A 62 -9.67 6.36 -9.73
CA GLU A 62 -10.92 5.92 -10.37
C GLU A 62 -10.73 5.68 -11.86
N LYS A 63 -10.08 6.63 -12.56
CA LYS A 63 -9.80 6.52 -13.99
C LYS A 63 -8.88 5.33 -14.28
N GLU A 64 -7.89 5.12 -13.42
CA GLU A 64 -6.97 4.01 -13.60
C GLU A 64 -7.64 2.67 -13.30
N TRP A 65 -8.35 2.54 -12.17
CA TRP A 65 -9.09 1.34 -11.82
C TRP A 65 -10.15 0.99 -12.86
N SER A 66 -10.99 1.94 -13.27
CA SER A 66 -12.10 1.68 -14.19
C SER A 66 -11.64 1.23 -15.58
N SER A 67 -10.42 1.58 -16.00
CA SER A 67 -9.87 1.16 -17.29
C SER A 67 -9.21 -0.23 -17.27
N ARG A 68 -9.19 -0.93 -16.13
CA ARG A 68 -8.61 -2.29 -15.99
C ARG A 68 -9.68 -3.38 -16.08
N GLY A 69 -10.94 -2.99 -16.28
CA GLY A 69 -12.03 -3.90 -16.60
C GLY A 69 -11.92 -4.42 -18.04
N GLU A 70 -12.29 -5.67 -18.27
CA GLU A 70 -12.27 -6.28 -19.61
C GLU A 70 -13.32 -5.68 -20.55
N THR A 71 -14.40 -5.12 -20.01
CA THR A 71 -15.42 -4.38 -20.76
C THR A 71 -15.89 -3.16 -19.98
N ARG A 72 -16.58 -2.21 -20.64
CA ARG A 72 -17.17 -1.04 -19.96
C ARG A 72 -18.10 -1.40 -18.80
N ARG A 73 -18.72 -2.60 -18.83
CA ARG A 73 -19.64 -3.08 -17.79
C ARG A 73 -18.98 -4.04 -16.80
N ASN A 74 -17.78 -4.55 -17.10
CA ASN A 74 -17.05 -5.46 -16.23
C ASN A 74 -15.84 -4.74 -15.62
N LYS A 75 -16.09 -3.88 -14.62
CA LYS A 75 -15.03 -3.22 -13.83
C LYS A 75 -14.31 -4.22 -12.89
N PRO A 76 -13.08 -3.92 -12.45
CA PRO A 76 -12.36 -4.75 -11.49
C PRO A 76 -13.13 -4.95 -10.18
N LYS A 77 -12.94 -6.09 -9.54
CA LYS A 77 -13.78 -6.54 -8.40
C LYS A 77 -13.23 -6.15 -7.04
N ALA A 78 -11.99 -5.67 -6.98
CA ALA A 78 -11.43 -5.08 -5.78
C ALA A 78 -10.29 -4.10 -6.05
N ILE A 79 -10.02 -3.26 -5.05
CA ILE A 79 -8.82 -2.45 -4.89
C ILE A 79 -8.07 -2.92 -3.64
N LEU A 80 -6.75 -3.04 -3.73
CA LEU A 80 -5.86 -3.10 -2.57
C LEU A 80 -5.04 -1.80 -2.51
N LEU A 81 -5.28 -0.99 -1.48
CA LEU A 81 -4.66 0.31 -1.27
C LEU A 81 -3.43 0.18 -0.36
N SER A 82 -2.31 0.77 -0.78
CA SER A 82 -1.06 0.82 -0.02
C SER A 82 -0.41 2.19 -0.22
N VAL A 83 -0.79 3.17 0.57
CA VAL A 83 -0.27 4.55 0.50
C VAL A 83 -0.31 5.19 1.88
N GLY A 84 0.55 6.20 2.09
CA GLY A 84 0.50 7.04 3.27
C GLY A 84 1.88 7.36 3.84
N LEU A 85 2.91 6.58 3.50
CA LEU A 85 4.26 6.79 4.03
C LEU A 85 4.79 8.18 3.65
N ASN A 86 4.60 8.59 2.40
CA ASN A 86 5.05 9.91 1.90
C ASN A 86 4.38 11.08 2.61
N ASP A 87 3.11 10.92 3.02
CA ASP A 87 2.34 11.93 3.75
C ASP A 87 2.89 12.19 5.16
N THR A 88 3.54 11.19 5.77
CA THR A 88 4.09 11.29 7.14
C THR A 88 5.30 12.22 7.26
N ALA A 89 6.01 12.49 6.16
CA ALA A 89 7.28 13.19 6.20
C ALA A 89 7.12 14.65 6.66
N THR A 90 8.06 15.13 7.47
CA THR A 90 8.23 16.56 7.73
C THR A 90 9.25 17.18 6.76
N ILE A 91 9.08 18.46 6.45
CA ILE A 91 9.88 19.16 5.43
C ILE A 91 10.95 20.03 6.10
N GLY A 92 12.18 19.96 5.59
CA GLY A 92 13.32 20.80 5.95
C GLY A 92 14.06 20.33 7.21
N GLN A 93 13.33 20.01 8.27
CA GLN A 93 13.89 19.59 9.56
C GLN A 93 13.03 18.51 10.24
N LYS A 94 13.60 17.76 11.18
CA LYS A 94 12.94 16.65 11.91
C LYS A 94 11.59 17.03 12.53
N ASN A 95 11.49 18.25 13.06
CA ASN A 95 10.27 18.81 13.65
C ASN A 95 9.68 19.91 12.75
N GLY A 96 9.79 19.72 11.43
CA GLY A 96 9.26 20.64 10.43
C GLY A 96 7.75 20.48 10.26
N ARG A 97 7.17 21.22 9.32
CA ARG A 97 5.78 21.00 8.92
C ARG A 97 5.66 19.67 8.17
N HIS A 98 4.63 18.89 8.48
CA HIS A 98 4.31 17.69 7.70
C HIS A 98 3.92 18.04 6.27
N GLN A 99 4.22 17.14 5.32
CA GLN A 99 3.67 17.21 3.96
C GLN A 99 2.15 17.24 4.01
N MET A 100 1.56 16.39 4.86
CA MET A 100 0.16 16.42 5.23
C MET A 100 0.05 16.14 6.72
N ASP A 101 -0.54 17.06 7.49
CA ASP A 101 -0.78 16.81 8.91
C ASP A 101 -1.76 15.64 9.12
N ILE A 102 -1.74 15.06 10.32
CA ILE A 102 -2.42 13.80 10.59
C ILE A 102 -3.94 13.89 10.46
N ASP A 103 -4.54 15.03 10.80
CA ASP A 103 -5.98 15.23 10.72
C ASP A 103 -6.41 15.43 9.25
N GLY A 104 -5.62 16.18 8.47
CA GLY A 104 -5.81 16.29 7.03
C GLY A 104 -5.63 14.95 6.31
N PHE A 105 -4.66 14.14 6.75
CA PHE A 105 -4.44 12.79 6.26
C PHE A 105 -5.63 11.87 6.55
N GLU A 106 -6.13 11.87 7.79
CA GLU A 106 -7.29 11.08 8.20
C GLU A 106 -8.52 11.45 7.36
N TYR A 107 -8.83 12.74 7.24
CA TYR A 107 -9.95 13.22 6.44
C TYR A 107 -9.83 12.84 4.96
N GLY A 108 -8.65 13.02 4.37
CA GLY A 108 -8.41 12.66 2.97
C GLY A 108 -8.53 11.15 2.74
N LEU A 109 -8.00 10.34 3.65
CA LEU A 109 -8.09 8.88 3.58
C LEU A 109 -9.52 8.39 3.75
N GLU A 110 -10.27 8.99 4.68
CA GLU A 110 -11.68 8.66 4.91
C GLU A 110 -12.48 8.86 3.62
N ARG A 111 -12.31 10.01 2.96
CA ARG A 111 -12.95 10.30 1.68
C ARG A 111 -12.54 9.33 0.58
N LEU A 112 -11.24 9.08 0.44
CA LEU A 112 -10.71 8.17 -0.58
C LEU A 112 -11.30 6.76 -0.44
N ILE A 113 -11.31 6.23 0.78
CA ILE A 113 -11.86 4.89 1.05
C ILE A 113 -13.37 4.85 0.79
N ASN A 114 -14.11 5.88 1.19
CA ASN A 114 -15.56 5.95 0.96
C ASN A 114 -15.88 5.96 -0.55
N GLU A 115 -15.15 6.76 -1.32
CA GLU A 115 -15.27 6.82 -2.78
C GLU A 115 -14.97 5.45 -3.42
N MET A 116 -13.86 4.79 -3.05
CA MET A 116 -13.50 3.46 -3.57
C MET A 116 -14.53 2.38 -3.21
N LYS A 117 -14.99 2.35 -1.96
CA LYS A 117 -15.97 1.38 -1.44
C LYS A 117 -17.33 1.50 -2.14
N SER A 118 -17.71 2.72 -2.55
CA SER A 118 -18.93 2.93 -3.33
C SER A 118 -18.90 2.23 -4.69
N GLN A 119 -17.71 1.89 -5.19
CA GLN A 119 -17.50 1.31 -6.52
C GLN A 119 -17.13 -0.18 -6.50
N THR A 120 -16.41 -0.65 -5.48
CA THR A 120 -15.85 -2.01 -5.44
C THR A 120 -15.42 -2.45 -4.04
N ASN A 121 -14.96 -3.69 -3.88
CA ASN A 121 -14.38 -4.15 -2.61
C ASN A 121 -13.04 -3.45 -2.37
N VAL A 122 -12.77 -3.03 -1.15
CA VAL A 122 -11.53 -2.34 -0.79
C VAL A 122 -10.81 -3.13 0.29
N PHE A 123 -9.51 -3.26 0.14
CA PHE A 123 -8.57 -3.74 1.15
C PHE A 123 -7.51 -2.68 1.35
N VAL A 124 -7.01 -2.51 2.56
CA VAL A 124 -5.94 -1.56 2.86
C VAL A 124 -4.83 -2.28 3.61
N ILE A 125 -3.58 -1.99 3.26
CA ILE A 125 -2.42 -2.38 4.08
C ILE A 125 -1.80 -1.16 4.75
N GLY A 126 -1.20 -1.39 5.91
CA GLY A 126 -0.55 -0.36 6.70
C GLY A 126 0.78 0.13 6.12
N LEU A 127 1.52 0.83 6.97
CA LEU A 127 2.79 1.46 6.65
C LEU A 127 3.97 0.56 7.03
N THR A 128 5.17 0.99 6.64
CA THR A 128 6.43 0.30 6.93
C THR A 128 7.34 1.19 7.77
N PRO A 129 8.19 0.62 8.63
CA PRO A 129 9.19 1.37 9.36
C PRO A 129 10.25 1.99 8.45
N VAL A 130 10.89 3.03 8.98
CA VAL A 130 11.97 3.77 8.32
C VAL A 130 13.26 3.71 9.13
N ASN A 131 14.39 3.89 8.46
CA ASN A 131 15.68 4.07 9.13
C ASN A 131 15.94 5.57 9.37
N GLU A 132 15.59 6.04 10.57
CA GLU A 132 15.73 7.46 10.95
C GLU A 132 17.17 7.97 10.88
N SER A 133 18.17 7.10 11.02
CA SER A 133 19.59 7.49 10.90
C SER A 133 20.01 7.89 9.47
N LYS A 134 19.15 7.62 8.48
CA LYS A 134 19.35 7.96 7.07
C LYS A 134 18.62 9.24 6.65
N MET A 135 17.99 9.94 7.60
CA MET A 135 17.33 11.21 7.31
C MET A 135 18.35 12.36 7.23
N PRO A 136 18.08 13.40 6.41
CA PRO A 136 16.89 13.54 5.55
C PRO A 136 16.97 12.71 4.26
N PHE A 137 15.85 12.11 3.89
CA PHE A 137 15.65 11.54 2.56
C PHE A 137 15.61 12.66 1.52
N ALA A 138 16.25 12.43 0.36
CA ALA A 138 16.37 13.39 -0.73
C ALA A 138 16.86 14.80 -0.30
N GLY A 139 17.59 14.88 0.82
CA GLY A 139 18.14 16.13 1.35
C GLY A 139 17.14 17.04 2.06
N CYS A 140 15.84 16.72 2.10
CA CYS A 140 14.84 17.63 2.69
C CYS A 140 13.67 16.96 3.44
N LEU A 141 13.44 15.66 3.27
CA LEU A 141 12.30 14.96 3.88
C LEU A 141 12.73 14.16 5.10
N TRP A 142 12.04 14.36 6.21
CA TRP A 142 12.33 13.71 7.48
C TRP A 142 11.17 12.80 7.87
N TYR A 143 11.44 11.50 7.81
CA TYR A 143 10.52 10.45 8.24
C TYR A 143 10.87 9.99 9.66
N SER A 144 9.86 9.62 10.45
CA SER A 144 10.05 9.02 11.78
C SER A 144 9.13 7.83 11.99
N ASN A 145 9.58 6.89 12.79
CA ASN A 145 8.78 5.72 13.17
C ASN A 145 7.61 6.10 14.07
N ASP A 146 7.75 7.16 14.88
CA ASP A 146 6.65 7.69 15.70
C ASP A 146 5.49 8.20 14.82
N PHE A 147 5.79 8.92 13.74
CA PHE A 147 4.77 9.36 12.80
C PHE A 147 4.22 8.23 11.95
N CYS A 148 5.07 7.31 11.46
CA CYS A 148 4.58 6.11 10.75
C CYS A 148 3.59 5.30 11.59
N ASN A 149 3.89 5.07 12.87
CA ASN A 149 2.98 4.39 13.81
C ASN A 149 1.70 5.19 14.03
N SER A 150 1.80 6.50 14.23
CA SER A 150 0.64 7.35 14.53
C SER A 150 -0.32 7.44 13.34
N TYR A 151 0.21 7.58 12.12
CA TYR A 151 -0.59 7.62 10.89
C TYR A 151 -1.20 6.25 10.60
N GLU A 152 -0.45 5.15 10.74
CA GLU A 152 -1.02 3.80 10.55
C GLU A 152 -2.21 3.54 11.49
N ARG A 153 -2.13 3.99 12.74
CA ARG A 153 -3.27 3.87 13.68
C ARG A 153 -4.50 4.63 13.20
N ARG A 154 -4.34 5.83 12.64
CA ARG A 154 -5.46 6.57 12.02
C ARG A 154 -5.99 5.85 10.78
N MET A 155 -5.12 5.23 9.97
CA MET A 155 -5.56 4.40 8.84
C MET A 155 -6.43 3.23 9.32
N GLU A 156 -6.00 2.54 10.38
CA GLU A 156 -6.73 1.42 10.98
C GLU A 156 -8.10 1.88 11.51
N GLU A 157 -8.16 3.01 12.22
CA GLU A 157 -9.41 3.60 12.75
C GLU A 157 -10.38 3.97 11.62
N VAL A 158 -9.90 4.63 10.55
CA VAL A 158 -10.72 4.96 9.36
C VAL A 158 -11.27 3.70 8.70
N CYS A 159 -10.43 2.68 8.51
CA CYS A 159 -10.84 1.42 7.89
C CYS A 159 -11.89 0.70 8.75
N LEU A 160 -11.69 0.65 10.07
CA LEU A 160 -12.63 0.06 11.02
C LEU A 160 -14.00 0.75 10.96
N ASN A 161 -14.02 2.10 11.02
CA ASN A 161 -15.25 2.89 10.97
C ASN A 161 -16.04 2.70 9.65
N GLN A 162 -15.33 2.42 8.55
CA GLN A 162 -15.93 2.18 7.24
C GLN A 162 -16.18 0.70 6.92
N ASN A 163 -15.91 -0.22 7.86
CA ASN A 163 -15.96 -1.68 7.65
C ASN A 163 -15.12 -2.14 6.44
N VAL A 164 -13.90 -1.59 6.32
CA VAL A 164 -12.93 -1.95 5.30
C VAL A 164 -11.82 -2.79 5.93
N PRO A 165 -11.51 -3.98 5.37
CA PRO A 165 -10.41 -4.80 5.87
C PRO A 165 -9.07 -4.07 5.84
N PHE A 166 -8.39 -4.05 6.99
CA PHE A 166 -7.07 -3.46 7.18
C PHE A 166 -6.06 -4.53 7.60
N LEU A 167 -4.89 -4.53 6.96
CA LEU A 167 -3.74 -5.34 7.36
C LEU A 167 -2.69 -4.45 8.01
N THR A 168 -2.61 -4.48 9.34
CA THR A 168 -1.60 -3.78 10.13
C THR A 168 -0.20 -4.34 9.81
N THR A 169 0.76 -3.48 9.48
CA THR A 169 2.11 -3.91 9.06
C THR A 169 3.23 -3.25 9.84
N PHE A 170 3.08 -1.97 10.23
CA PHE A 170 4.16 -1.20 10.84
C PHE A 170 4.63 -1.83 12.14
N ARG A 171 3.70 -2.07 13.09
CA ARG A 171 4.08 -2.57 14.43
C ARG A 171 4.75 -3.95 14.37
N GLU A 172 4.23 -4.82 13.52
CA GLU A 172 4.78 -6.16 13.33
C GLU A 172 6.17 -6.12 12.70
N MET A 173 6.36 -5.33 11.63
CA MET A 173 7.65 -5.20 10.97
C MET A 173 8.66 -4.50 11.89
N TYR A 174 8.27 -3.41 12.55
CA TYR A 174 9.14 -2.64 13.45
C TYR A 174 9.65 -3.47 14.65
N SER A 175 8.80 -4.36 15.18
CA SER A 175 9.15 -5.23 16.30
C SER A 175 10.08 -6.39 15.90
N ASP A 176 10.14 -6.72 14.60
CA ASP A 176 11.06 -7.72 14.09
C ASP A 176 12.48 -7.16 14.03
N LYS A 177 13.40 -7.72 14.83
CA LYS A 177 14.80 -7.26 14.85
C LYS A 177 15.51 -7.36 13.49
N ARG A 178 15.04 -8.24 12.60
CA ARG A 178 15.56 -8.42 11.24
C ARG A 178 15.19 -7.26 10.32
N SER A 179 14.11 -6.52 10.62
CA SER A 179 13.59 -5.44 9.77
C SER A 179 14.58 -4.31 9.51
N LYS A 180 15.56 -4.11 10.41
CA LYS A 180 16.66 -3.17 10.20
C LYS A 180 17.45 -3.45 8.93
N ASN A 181 17.54 -4.72 8.53
CA ASN A 181 18.24 -5.15 7.31
C ASN A 181 17.32 -5.21 6.10
N TRP A 182 16.01 -4.97 6.27
CA TRP A 182 15.02 -4.98 5.19
C TRP A 182 14.84 -3.62 4.53
N ILE A 183 15.36 -2.56 5.15
CA ILE A 183 15.30 -1.20 4.62
C ILE A 183 16.58 -0.93 3.84
N THR A 184 16.44 -0.44 2.61
CA THR A 184 17.57 -0.07 1.75
C THR A 184 18.35 1.12 2.31
N HIS A 185 19.48 1.43 1.67
CA HIS A 185 20.39 2.49 2.10
C HIS A 185 19.75 3.90 2.10
N ASP A 186 18.65 4.11 1.37
CA ASP A 186 17.94 5.39 1.33
C ASP A 186 17.06 5.63 2.57
N GLY A 187 16.86 4.60 3.38
CA GLY A 187 16.20 4.69 4.67
C GLY A 187 14.68 4.61 4.65
N ILE A 188 14.01 4.49 3.50
CA ILE A 188 12.55 4.39 3.45
C ILE A 188 12.04 3.23 2.58
N HIS A 189 12.78 2.81 1.56
CA HIS A 189 12.34 1.73 0.69
C HIS A 189 12.81 0.38 1.19
N LEU A 190 11.96 -0.64 1.07
CA LEU A 190 12.29 -2.01 1.40
C LEU A 190 13.13 -2.66 0.30
N ASN A 191 14.02 -3.57 0.69
CA ASN A 191 14.74 -4.45 -0.22
C ASN A 191 13.95 -5.75 -0.50
N SER A 192 14.55 -6.70 -1.22
CA SER A 192 13.96 -8.00 -1.54
C SER A 192 13.36 -8.72 -0.34
N GLU A 193 14.03 -8.71 0.82
CA GLU A 193 13.57 -9.39 2.03
C GLU A 193 12.38 -8.69 2.68
N GLY A 194 12.39 -7.36 2.74
CA GLY A 194 11.26 -6.59 3.24
C GLY A 194 10.02 -6.73 2.37
N HIS A 195 10.19 -6.67 1.04
CA HIS A 195 9.11 -6.94 0.09
C HIS A 195 8.60 -8.38 0.22
N PHE A 196 9.50 -9.35 0.41
CA PHE A 196 9.10 -10.73 0.66
C PHE A 196 8.28 -10.87 1.95
N TRP A 197 8.63 -10.14 3.02
CA TRP A 197 7.86 -10.13 4.26
C TRP A 197 6.42 -9.65 4.03
N ILE A 198 6.21 -8.53 3.32
CA ILE A 198 4.86 -8.03 3.00
C ILE A 198 4.07 -9.07 2.19
N PHE A 199 4.71 -9.67 1.19
CA PHE A 199 4.09 -10.73 0.39
C PHE A 199 3.61 -11.91 1.27
N GLN A 200 4.40 -12.34 2.26
CA GLN A 200 3.99 -13.40 3.17
C GLN A 200 2.78 -13.02 4.03
N ARG A 201 2.71 -11.78 4.52
CA ARG A 201 1.54 -11.28 5.28
C ARG A 201 0.28 -11.27 4.41
N LEU A 202 0.37 -10.78 3.18
CA LEU A 202 -0.75 -10.79 2.23
C LEU A 202 -1.20 -12.22 1.87
N LYS A 203 -0.24 -13.13 1.70
CA LYS A 203 -0.52 -14.53 1.39
C LYS A 203 -1.23 -15.26 2.55
N SER A 204 -0.93 -14.89 3.80
CA SER A 204 -1.61 -15.44 4.97
C SER A 204 -2.83 -14.64 5.43
N TRP A 205 -3.17 -13.54 4.75
CA TRP A 205 -4.32 -12.72 5.11
C TRP A 205 -5.62 -13.40 4.66
N GLU A 206 -6.33 -13.96 5.63
CA GLU A 206 -7.49 -14.84 5.39
C GLU A 206 -8.58 -14.18 4.56
N ILE A 207 -8.89 -12.92 4.83
CA ILE A 207 -9.97 -12.19 4.14
C ILE A 207 -9.65 -11.95 2.65
N LEU A 208 -8.38 -11.66 2.33
CA LEU A 208 -7.93 -11.52 0.94
C LEU A 208 -7.91 -12.88 0.23
N THR A 209 -7.51 -13.94 0.94
CA THR A 209 -7.53 -15.32 0.41
C THR A 209 -8.95 -15.79 0.10
N LYS A 210 -9.90 -15.55 1.02
CA LYS A 210 -11.33 -15.83 0.80
C LYS A 210 -11.88 -15.06 -0.40
N TRP A 211 -11.55 -13.78 -0.53
CA TRP A 211 -11.96 -12.99 -1.69
C TRP A 211 -11.38 -13.53 -3.00
N LYS A 212 -10.10 -13.93 -3.01
CA LYS A 212 -9.43 -14.54 -4.16
C LYS A 212 -10.16 -15.82 -4.64
N GLU A 213 -10.68 -16.61 -3.71
CA GLU A 213 -11.29 -17.94 -3.96
C GLU A 213 -12.81 -17.92 -4.21
N SER A 214 -13.49 -16.84 -3.85
CA SER A 214 -14.94 -16.64 -4.14
C SER A 214 -15.29 -16.63 -5.64
#